data_AF-A0A3D4P8C9-F1
#
_entry.id   AF-A0A3D4P8C9-F1
#
_cell.length_a   1.000
_cell.length_b   1.000
_cell.length_c   1.000
_cell.angle_alpha   90.00
_cell.angle_beta   90.00
_cell.angle_gamma   90.00
#
_symmetry.space_group_name_H-M   'P 1'
#
loop_
_entity.id
_entity.type
_entity.pdbx_description
1 polymer ?
#
loop_
_entity_poly.entity_id
_entity_poly.type
_entity_poly.pdbx_seq_one_letter_code
_entity_poly.pdbx_strand_id
1 'polypeptide(L)'
;MIFDLSAKSEGVCFTFKMFNYESMKIGSLLSRLLLFANGLSLDAPLVAVAWQEIAAHQLNGPLQNYERLLLFMATWLVYAGDRLLDSRGVLTSVVDIPRHQFVARNFWPLLCLWIVLLMTTAVMTWLCLNPSAILIAVFILGLLGGYFALCLWLPIARWVIPREVIVSLFFIVAVLFFPLLEASPPINQELAFTLIRFSIPSGGLILLNCLGIASWEAEMDRQAGESTLATRFPFVVKFFPGIAIATGIVFLLIDRLLVHEWNIFGGSVCTAAIMIGLLDSAWIPQDLKPILADAMLIVPFAIQAIVL
;
A
#
# COMPACT_ATOMS: atom_id res chain seq x y z
N MET A 1 -13.18 33.24 -20.38
CA MET A 1 -13.89 34.47 -19.98
C MET A 1 -15.32 34.27 -20.47
N ILE A 2 -16.25 33.84 -19.63
CA ILE A 2 -17.00 34.68 -18.68
C ILE A 2 -17.28 33.87 -17.41
N PHE A 3 -16.99 34.50 -16.27
CA PHE A 3 -17.39 34.10 -14.93
C PHE A 3 -18.91 34.24 -14.79
N ASP A 4 -19.56 33.30 -14.11
CA ASP A 4 -20.81 33.61 -13.41
C ASP A 4 -20.70 33.13 -11.95
N LEU A 5 -20.58 34.12 -11.08
CA LEU A 5 -20.60 34.02 -9.63
C LEU A 5 -22.04 34.36 -9.22
N SER A 6 -22.85 33.35 -8.94
CA SER A 6 -24.08 33.53 -8.18
C SER A 6 -23.94 32.82 -6.84
N ALA A 7 -23.46 33.60 -5.86
CA ALA A 7 -23.56 33.27 -4.45
C ALA A 7 -25.03 33.39 -4.04
N LYS A 8 -25.67 32.27 -3.73
CA LYS A 8 -26.89 32.24 -2.93
C LYS A 8 -26.62 31.45 -1.66
N SER A 9 -26.65 32.18 -0.56
CA SER A 9 -26.56 31.70 0.81
C SER A 9 -27.75 30.78 1.11
N GLU A 10 -27.51 29.47 1.15
CA GLU A 10 -28.38 28.53 1.83
C GLU A 10 -27.51 27.66 2.72
N GLY A 11 -27.94 27.53 3.98
CA GLY A 11 -27.16 26.99 5.08
C GLY A 11 -26.49 25.66 4.74
N VAL A 12 -25.23 25.55 5.16
CA VAL A 12 -24.44 24.33 5.14
C VAL A 12 -25.11 23.31 6.09
N CYS A 13 -26.16 22.65 5.61
CA CYS A 13 -26.70 21.45 6.20
C CYS A 13 -25.86 20.30 5.64
N PHE A 14 -24.80 19.92 6.37
CA PHE A 14 -24.02 18.70 6.18
C PHE A 14 -24.95 17.48 6.31
N THR A 15 -25.72 17.24 5.28
CA THR A 15 -26.60 16.08 5.21
C THR A 15 -25.77 14.98 4.57
N PHE A 16 -25.15 14.16 5.42
CA PHE A 16 -24.55 12.88 5.06
C PHE A 16 -25.60 12.05 4.31
N LYS A 17 -25.67 12.21 2.98
CA LYS A 17 -26.46 11.34 2.13
C LYS A 17 -25.65 10.05 1.99
N MET A 18 -25.75 9.20 3.03
CA MET A 18 -25.23 7.85 2.98
C MET A 18 -25.75 7.19 1.70
N PHE A 19 -24.81 6.66 0.94
CA PHE A 19 -24.97 5.60 -0.04
C PHE A 19 -26.33 4.87 0.05
N ASN A 20 -27.04 4.78 -1.09
CA ASN A 20 -28.13 3.81 -1.26
C ASN A 20 -27.50 2.40 -1.16
N TYR A 21 -27.48 1.86 0.06
CA TYR A 21 -26.88 0.60 0.48
C TYR A 21 -27.96 -0.30 1.09
N GLU A 22 -29.13 -0.38 0.43
CA GLU A 22 -30.33 -0.96 1.02
C GLU A 22 -30.32 -2.49 1.21
N SER A 23 -29.28 -3.24 0.79
CA SER A 23 -29.34 -4.72 0.83
C SER A 23 -28.36 -5.46 1.74
N MET A 24 -27.48 -4.81 2.51
CA MET A 24 -26.56 -5.53 3.43
C MET A 24 -27.01 -5.44 4.90
N LYS A 25 -27.68 -6.49 5.38
CA LYS A 25 -28.01 -6.68 6.81
C LYS A 25 -26.93 -7.52 7.51
N ILE A 26 -26.52 -7.02 8.68
CA ILE A 26 -25.53 -7.56 9.66
C ILE A 26 -24.06 -7.26 9.28
N GLY A 27 -23.54 -6.13 9.80
CA GLY A 27 -22.16 -5.65 9.60
C GLY A 27 -21.98 -4.14 9.31
N SER A 28 -23.08 -3.38 9.27
CA SER A 28 -23.15 -2.07 8.58
C SER A 28 -22.20 -0.98 9.08
N LEU A 29 -21.81 -0.96 10.36
CA LEU A 29 -20.90 0.09 10.86
C LEU A 29 -19.44 -0.23 10.55
N LEU A 30 -18.99 -1.45 10.85
CA LEU A 30 -17.60 -1.87 10.64
C LEU A 30 -17.25 -1.84 9.16
N SER A 31 -18.11 -2.38 8.29
CA SER A 31 -17.90 -2.32 6.85
C SER A 31 -17.86 -0.88 6.34
N ARG A 32 -18.69 0.03 6.88
CA ARG A 32 -18.66 1.45 6.52
C ARG A 32 -17.38 2.15 6.99
N LEU A 33 -16.90 1.83 8.19
CA LEU A 33 -15.64 2.37 8.71
C LEU A 33 -14.45 1.87 7.90
N LEU A 34 -14.42 0.59 7.52
CA LEU A 34 -13.38 0.01 6.67
C LEU A 34 -13.42 0.62 5.26
N LEU A 35 -14.60 0.77 4.67
CA LEU A 35 -14.77 1.44 3.38
C LEU A 35 -14.37 2.93 3.44
N PHE A 36 -14.62 3.60 4.56
CA PHE A 36 -14.22 4.98 4.77
C PHE A 36 -12.70 5.11 4.95
N ALA A 37 -12.09 4.25 5.77
CA ALA A 37 -10.65 4.23 5.97
C ALA A 37 -9.90 3.87 4.66
N ASN A 38 -10.42 2.87 3.93
CA ASN A 38 -9.93 2.54 2.59
C ASN A 38 -10.17 3.72 1.65
N GLY A 39 -11.34 4.36 1.63
CA GLY A 39 -11.62 5.55 0.82
C GLY A 39 -10.69 6.74 1.11
N LEU A 40 -10.24 6.88 2.37
CA LEU A 40 -9.24 7.86 2.81
C LEU A 40 -7.78 7.41 2.62
N SER A 41 -7.53 6.23 2.04
CA SER A 41 -6.17 5.70 1.82
C SER A 41 -5.38 5.47 3.11
N LEU A 42 -6.04 5.17 4.24
CA LEU A 42 -5.39 5.00 5.54
C LEU A 42 -4.85 3.58 5.79
N ASP A 43 -5.25 2.61 4.98
CA ASP A 43 -4.74 1.24 5.00
C ASP A 43 -3.23 1.17 4.71
N ALA A 44 -2.77 1.72 3.59
CA ALA A 44 -1.37 1.64 3.19
C ALA A 44 -0.39 2.27 4.20
N PRO A 45 -0.65 3.47 4.78
CA PRO A 45 0.18 4.05 5.84
C PRO A 45 0.25 3.21 7.11
N LEU A 46 -0.89 2.62 7.54
CA LEU A 46 -0.91 1.76 8.73
C LEU A 46 -0.11 0.48 8.49
N VAL A 47 -0.23 -0.11 7.30
CA VAL A 47 0.58 -1.25 6.88
C VAL A 47 2.06 -0.86 6.84
N ALA A 48 2.42 0.30 6.27
CA ALA A 48 3.81 0.77 6.23
C ALA A 48 4.43 0.88 7.62
N VAL A 49 3.75 1.51 8.58
CA VAL A 49 4.23 1.64 9.96
C VAL A 49 4.32 0.27 10.65
N ALA A 50 3.32 -0.60 10.49
CA ALA A 50 3.35 -1.94 11.06
C ALA A 50 4.56 -2.76 10.58
N TRP A 51 4.89 -2.69 9.29
CA TRP A 51 6.07 -3.35 8.73
C TRP A 51 7.38 -2.67 9.14
N GLN A 52 7.38 -1.35 9.33
CA GLN A 52 8.53 -0.59 9.86
C GLN A 52 8.90 -1.05 11.27
N GLU A 53 7.91 -1.30 12.13
CA GLU A 53 8.15 -1.82 13.49
C GLU A 53 8.78 -3.21 13.44
N ILE A 54 8.27 -4.11 12.58
CA ILE A 54 8.86 -5.44 12.40
C ILE A 54 10.32 -5.31 11.93
N ALA A 55 10.58 -4.43 10.94
CA ALA A 55 11.92 -4.19 10.44
C ALA A 55 12.86 -3.66 11.53
N ALA A 56 12.41 -2.70 12.32
CA ALA A 56 13.14 -2.13 13.44
C ALA A 56 13.51 -3.18 14.48
N HIS A 57 12.57 -4.05 14.85
CA HIS A 57 12.83 -5.16 15.76
C HIS A 57 13.85 -6.16 15.20
N GLN A 58 13.77 -6.51 13.91
CA GLN A 58 14.73 -7.44 13.31
C GLN A 58 16.12 -6.86 13.12
N LEU A 59 16.22 -5.56 12.84
CA LEU A 59 17.49 -4.85 12.64
C LEU A 59 18.09 -4.28 13.94
N ASN A 60 17.37 -4.39 15.07
CA ASN A 60 17.70 -3.72 16.33
C ASN A 60 17.89 -2.20 16.17
N GLY A 61 17.18 -1.58 15.23
CA GLY A 61 17.20 -0.13 14.99
C GLY A 61 16.06 0.54 15.75
N PRO A 62 16.33 1.23 16.89
CA PRO A 62 15.26 1.85 17.66
C PRO A 62 14.64 3.00 16.87
N LEU A 63 13.34 2.90 16.60
CA LEU A 63 12.63 3.95 15.88
C LEU A 63 12.22 5.08 16.83
N GLN A 64 12.26 6.30 16.33
CA GLN A 64 11.71 7.47 17.00
C GLN A 64 10.25 7.72 16.56
N ASN A 65 9.47 8.46 17.37
CA ASN A 65 8.07 8.72 17.06
C ASN A 65 7.89 9.54 15.77
N TYR A 66 8.81 10.47 15.49
CA TYR A 66 8.73 11.27 14.27
C TYR A 66 9.01 10.44 13.02
N GLU A 67 9.79 9.36 13.10
CA GLU A 67 10.13 8.50 11.95
C GLU A 67 8.92 7.68 11.50
N ARG A 68 8.18 7.16 12.47
CA ARG A 68 6.88 6.51 12.25
C ARG A 68 5.90 7.48 11.60
N LEU A 69 5.84 8.70 12.13
CA LEU A 69 4.94 9.74 11.63
C LEU A 69 5.32 10.19 10.21
N LEU A 70 6.62 10.35 9.93
CA LEU A 70 7.12 10.70 8.61
C LEU A 70 6.81 9.60 7.58
N LEU A 71 7.04 8.33 7.92
CA LEU A 71 6.68 7.22 7.03
C LEU A 71 5.17 7.19 6.79
N PHE A 72 4.36 7.30 7.85
CA PHE A 72 2.90 7.36 7.74
C PHE A 72 2.44 8.48 6.80
N MET A 73 2.91 9.71 7.02
CA MET A 73 2.53 10.86 6.19
C MET A 73 3.02 10.71 4.75
N ALA A 74 4.26 10.25 4.53
CA ALA A 74 4.82 10.07 3.21
C ALA A 74 4.05 9.00 2.40
N THR A 75 3.78 7.84 3.01
CA THR A 75 2.98 6.78 2.37
C THR A 75 1.57 7.28 2.07
N TRP A 76 0.95 8.02 3.00
CA TRP A 76 -0.38 8.57 2.78
C TRP A 76 -0.38 9.59 1.63
N LEU A 77 0.63 10.47 1.55
CA LEU A 77 0.76 11.46 0.48
C LEU A 77 0.91 10.78 -0.89
N VAL A 78 1.74 9.76 -1.01
CA VAL A 78 1.89 9.02 -2.27
C VAL A 78 0.58 8.36 -2.66
N TYR A 79 -0.06 7.65 -1.72
CA TYR A 79 -1.24 6.84 -2.03
C TYR A 79 -2.51 7.68 -2.23
N ALA A 80 -2.71 8.73 -1.44
CA ALA A 80 -3.80 9.69 -1.65
C ALA A 80 -3.55 10.55 -2.91
N GLY A 81 -2.29 10.89 -3.19
CA GLY A 81 -1.90 11.64 -4.39
C GLY A 81 -2.21 10.89 -5.68
N ASP A 82 -1.82 9.61 -5.76
CA ASP A 82 -2.13 8.70 -6.86
C ASP A 82 -3.65 8.67 -7.14
N ARG A 83 -4.45 8.49 -6.09
CA ARG A 83 -5.92 8.46 -6.22
C ARG A 83 -6.53 9.81 -6.59
N LEU A 84 -5.97 10.93 -6.13
CA LEU A 84 -6.41 12.27 -6.54
C LEU A 84 -6.16 12.47 -8.04
N LEU A 85 -5.01 12.02 -8.56
CA LEU A 85 -4.69 12.07 -9.98
C LEU A 85 -5.59 11.14 -10.80
N ASP A 86 -5.82 9.92 -10.35
CA ASP A 86 -6.75 8.97 -10.97
C ASP A 86 -8.18 9.52 -11.04
N SER A 87 -8.66 10.16 -9.98
CA SER A 87 -10.03 10.70 -9.93
C SER A 87 -10.32 11.77 -10.99
N ARG A 88 -9.28 12.38 -11.56
CA ARG A 88 -9.38 13.35 -12.65
C ARG A 88 -9.13 12.75 -14.04
N GLY A 89 -8.95 11.44 -14.12
CA GLY A 89 -8.61 10.74 -15.37
C GLY A 89 -7.19 11.04 -15.86
N VAL A 90 -6.29 11.50 -14.99
CA VAL A 90 -4.92 11.90 -15.37
C VAL A 90 -4.01 10.69 -15.55
N LEU A 91 -4.19 9.65 -14.72
CA LEU A 91 -3.35 8.45 -14.72
C LEU A 91 -4.03 7.21 -15.32
N THR A 92 -5.33 7.03 -15.04
CA THR A 92 -6.16 5.90 -15.47
C THR A 92 -7.59 6.36 -15.81
N SER A 93 -8.31 5.60 -16.65
CA SER A 93 -9.68 5.89 -17.09
C SER A 93 -10.78 5.21 -16.26
N VAL A 94 -10.43 4.56 -15.14
CA VAL A 94 -11.35 3.72 -14.36
C VAL A 94 -12.11 4.54 -13.32
N VAL A 95 -13.24 5.14 -13.73
CA VAL A 95 -14.09 5.97 -12.84
C VAL A 95 -15.05 5.13 -11.97
N ASP A 96 -15.22 3.84 -12.27
CA ASP A 96 -16.31 3.02 -11.71
C ASP A 96 -16.02 2.26 -10.41
N ILE A 97 -14.81 2.34 -9.85
CA ILE A 97 -14.51 1.69 -8.55
C ILE A 97 -15.00 2.57 -7.39
N PRO A 98 -15.67 2.01 -6.36
CA PRO A 98 -16.20 2.78 -5.22
C PRO A 98 -15.20 3.74 -4.56
N ARG A 99 -13.91 3.36 -4.47
CA ARG A 99 -12.84 4.18 -3.90
C ARG A 99 -12.49 5.42 -4.75
N HIS A 100 -12.50 5.31 -6.08
CA HIS A 100 -12.24 6.46 -6.97
C HIS A 100 -13.42 7.44 -6.98
N GLN A 101 -14.66 6.93 -6.87
CA GLN A 101 -15.84 7.78 -6.75
C GLN A 101 -15.85 8.60 -5.45
N PHE A 102 -15.36 8.04 -4.33
CA PHE A 102 -15.25 8.77 -3.08
C PHE A 102 -14.28 9.96 -3.21
N VAL A 103 -13.11 9.74 -3.81
CA VAL A 103 -12.10 10.79 -4.02
C VAL A 103 -12.61 11.84 -4.99
N ALA A 104 -13.24 11.45 -6.11
CA ALA A 104 -13.82 12.39 -7.07
C ALA A 104 -14.87 13.31 -6.43
N ARG A 105 -15.71 12.78 -5.54
CA ARG A 105 -16.74 13.56 -4.81
C ARG A 105 -16.16 14.50 -3.76
N ASN A 106 -15.04 14.12 -3.13
CA ASN A 106 -14.40 14.87 -2.04
C ASN A 106 -13.06 15.50 -2.46
N PHE A 107 -12.88 15.75 -3.75
CA PHE A 107 -11.59 16.13 -4.33
C PHE A 107 -10.97 17.36 -3.65
N TRP A 108 -11.73 18.44 -3.49
CA TRP A 108 -11.23 19.69 -2.92
C TRP A 108 -10.81 19.56 -1.44
N PRO A 109 -11.66 19.04 -0.52
CA PRO A 109 -11.24 18.76 0.84
C PRO A 109 -9.99 17.86 0.93
N LEU A 110 -9.95 16.79 0.12
CA LEU A 110 -8.81 15.87 0.11
C LEU A 110 -7.54 16.53 -0.43
N LEU A 111 -7.64 17.35 -1.47
CA LEU A 111 -6.51 18.11 -2.01
C LEU A 111 -5.99 19.14 -0.99
N CYS A 112 -6.88 19.85 -0.29
CA CYS A 112 -6.47 20.77 0.78
C CYS A 112 -5.73 20.04 1.90
N LEU A 113 -6.27 18.91 2.37
CA LEU A 113 -5.61 18.07 3.37
C LEU A 113 -4.26 17.56 2.87
N TRP A 114 -4.20 17.14 1.60
CA TRP A 114 -2.98 16.67 0.96
C TRP A 114 -1.89 17.74 0.92
N ILE A 115 -2.22 18.99 0.54
CA ILE A 115 -1.28 20.10 0.55
C ILE A 115 -0.80 20.40 1.97
N VAL A 116 -1.69 20.42 2.96
CA VAL A 116 -1.33 20.66 4.36
C VAL A 116 -0.36 19.59 4.88
N LEU A 117 -0.64 18.31 4.61
CA LEU A 117 0.23 17.21 5.01
C LEU A 117 1.55 17.20 4.24
N LEU A 118 1.56 17.61 2.97
CA LEU A 118 2.79 17.77 2.19
C LEU A 118 3.70 18.82 2.83
N MET A 119 3.16 20.00 3.15
CA MET A 119 3.91 21.07 3.79
C MET A 119 4.42 20.64 5.18
N THR A 120 3.57 19.96 5.94
CA THR A 120 3.94 19.44 7.27
C THR A 120 5.07 18.42 7.16
N THR A 121 4.96 17.46 6.25
CA THR A 121 5.99 16.44 5.98
C THR A 121 7.31 17.09 5.55
N ALA A 122 7.25 18.10 4.67
CA ALA A 122 8.45 18.80 4.20
C ALA A 122 9.15 19.56 5.35
N VAL A 123 8.39 20.26 6.20
CA VAL A 123 8.92 20.96 7.38
C VAL A 123 9.51 19.96 8.37
N MET A 124 8.81 18.88 8.69
CA MET A 124 9.33 17.83 9.57
C MET A 124 10.59 17.17 9.02
N THR A 125 10.62 16.86 7.72
CA THR A 125 11.80 16.31 7.03
C THR A 125 13.00 17.24 7.20
N TRP A 126 12.81 18.55 6.99
CA TRP A 126 13.87 19.54 7.14
C TRP A 126 14.36 19.71 8.59
N LEU A 127 13.45 19.65 9.56
CA LEU A 127 13.76 19.88 10.98
C LEU A 127 14.31 18.64 11.69
N CYS A 128 13.86 17.44 11.30
CA CYS A 128 14.14 16.19 12.02
C CYS A 128 15.20 15.32 11.35
N LEU A 129 15.41 15.43 10.03
CA LEU A 129 16.37 14.57 9.32
C LEU A 129 17.69 15.29 9.05
N ASN A 130 18.77 14.50 9.05
CA ASN A 130 20.07 14.98 8.62
C ASN A 130 20.12 15.14 7.08
N PRO A 131 21.05 15.96 6.55
CA PRO A 131 21.14 16.21 5.10
C PRO A 131 21.34 14.97 4.24
N SER A 132 22.05 13.95 4.75
CA SER A 132 22.27 12.68 4.05
C SER A 132 20.98 11.87 3.90
N ALA A 133 20.18 11.75 4.96
CA ALA A 133 18.88 11.08 4.90
C ALA A 133 17.93 11.84 3.98
N ILE A 134 17.92 13.18 4.01
CA ILE A 134 17.14 14.00 3.07
C ILE A 134 17.54 13.71 1.62
N LEU A 135 18.85 13.66 1.32
CA LEU A 135 19.34 13.36 -0.02
C LEU A 135 18.90 11.98 -0.51
N ILE A 136 19.00 10.95 0.34
CA ILE A 136 18.56 9.59 0.01
C ILE A 136 17.04 9.56 -0.20
N ALA A 137 16.26 10.20 0.67
CA ALA A 137 14.81 10.27 0.56
C ALA A 137 14.36 10.98 -0.75
N VAL A 138 15.01 12.10 -1.09
CA VAL A 138 14.77 12.82 -2.36
C VAL A 138 15.18 11.97 -3.55
N PHE A 139 16.28 11.22 -3.47
CA PHE A 139 16.70 10.31 -4.53
C PHE A 139 15.67 9.19 -4.75
N ILE A 140 15.20 8.53 -3.69
CA ILE A 140 14.15 7.50 -3.76
C ILE A 140 12.86 8.09 -4.36
N LEU A 141 12.42 9.24 -3.87
CA LEU A 141 11.24 9.93 -4.40
C LEU A 141 11.41 10.30 -5.88
N GLY A 142 12.61 10.75 -6.26
CA GLY A 142 12.97 11.06 -7.64
C GLY A 142 12.93 9.84 -8.56
N LEU A 143 13.38 8.67 -8.09
CA LEU A 143 13.27 7.42 -8.85
C LEU A 143 11.81 7.00 -9.06
N LEU A 144 10.98 7.08 -8.00
CA LEU A 144 9.56 6.75 -8.08
C LEU A 144 8.82 7.70 -9.03
N GLY A 145 9.00 9.02 -8.83
CA GLY A 145 8.41 10.05 -9.67
C GLY A 145 8.90 9.96 -11.12
N GLY A 146 10.18 9.66 -11.32
CA GLY A 146 10.78 9.45 -12.64
C GLY A 146 10.17 8.25 -13.37
N TYR A 147 9.90 7.15 -12.67
CA TYR A 147 9.21 6.00 -13.25
C TYR A 147 7.78 6.36 -13.70
N PHE A 148 7.00 7.04 -12.86
CA PHE A 148 5.65 7.47 -13.23
C PHE A 148 5.64 8.49 -14.36
N ALA A 149 6.56 9.47 -14.33
CA ALA A 149 6.74 10.41 -15.42
C ALA A 149 7.10 9.69 -16.73
N LEU A 150 8.01 8.71 -16.68
CA LEU A 150 8.34 7.90 -17.84
C LEU A 150 7.11 7.14 -18.36
N CYS A 151 6.28 6.58 -17.48
CA CYS A 151 5.05 5.88 -17.83
C CYS A 151 3.96 6.81 -18.41
N LEU A 152 3.98 8.11 -18.08
CA LEU A 152 3.14 9.12 -18.71
C LEU A 152 3.60 9.46 -20.13
N TRP A 153 4.91 9.52 -20.35
CA TRP A 153 5.50 9.91 -21.64
C TRP A 153 5.59 8.74 -22.62
N LEU A 154 5.90 7.55 -22.10
CA LEU A 154 6.08 6.31 -22.84
C LEU A 154 5.21 5.22 -22.19
N PRO A 155 3.93 5.07 -22.60
CA PRO A 155 3.03 4.05 -22.06
C PRO A 155 3.58 2.61 -22.15
N ILE A 156 4.52 2.35 -23.08
CA ILE A 156 5.21 1.07 -23.19
C ILE A 156 6.07 0.73 -21.96
N ALA A 157 6.50 1.73 -21.18
CA ALA A 157 7.22 1.50 -19.93
C ALA A 157 6.36 0.71 -18.92
N ARG A 158 5.03 0.95 -18.91
CA ARG A 158 4.06 0.19 -18.13
C ARG A 158 3.98 -1.28 -18.52
N TRP A 159 4.48 -1.66 -19.70
CA TRP A 159 4.60 -3.04 -20.18
C TRP A 159 5.92 -3.71 -19.80
N VAL A 160 6.97 -2.96 -19.46
CA VAL A 160 8.26 -3.55 -19.07
C VAL A 160 8.17 -4.00 -17.62
N ILE A 161 7.85 -3.08 -16.72
CA ILE A 161 7.75 -3.36 -15.28
C ILE A 161 6.29 -3.13 -14.85
N PRO A 162 5.57 -4.17 -14.38
CA PRO A 162 4.23 -3.99 -13.83
C PRO A 162 4.24 -3.10 -12.59
N ARG A 163 3.17 -2.33 -12.39
CA ARG A 163 3.04 -1.41 -11.24
C ARG A 163 3.18 -2.12 -9.89
N GLU A 164 2.71 -3.35 -9.79
CA GLU A 164 2.72 -4.16 -8.57
C GLU A 164 4.15 -4.45 -8.08
N VAL A 165 5.09 -4.65 -9.02
CA VAL A 165 6.51 -4.89 -8.71
C VAL A 165 7.15 -3.61 -8.18
N ILE A 166 6.86 -2.47 -8.81
CA ILE A 166 7.36 -1.16 -8.37
C ILE A 166 6.81 -0.82 -6.98
N VAL A 167 5.51 -0.99 -6.77
CA VAL A 167 4.87 -0.72 -5.46
C VAL A 167 5.50 -1.57 -4.37
N SER A 168 5.65 -2.88 -4.59
CA SER A 168 6.31 -3.78 -3.62
C SER A 168 7.75 -3.35 -3.32
N LEU A 169 8.55 -3.05 -4.35
CA LEU A 169 9.94 -2.65 -4.19
C LEU A 169 10.08 -1.36 -3.37
N PHE A 170 9.36 -0.31 -3.76
CA PHE A 170 9.44 0.99 -3.08
C PHE A 170 8.84 0.94 -1.67
N PHE A 171 7.82 0.10 -1.45
CA PHE A 171 7.28 -0.12 -0.12
C PHE A 171 8.33 -0.71 0.83
N ILE A 172 9.07 -1.74 0.40
CA ILE A 172 10.14 -2.34 1.22
C ILE A 172 11.29 -1.37 1.47
N VAL A 173 11.68 -0.60 0.44
CA VAL A 173 12.71 0.45 0.61
C VAL A 173 12.26 1.49 1.64
N ALA A 174 11.00 1.93 1.60
CA ALA A 174 10.46 2.91 2.54
C ALA A 174 10.39 2.36 3.98
N VAL A 175 9.93 1.12 4.14
CA VAL A 175 9.86 0.43 5.44
C VAL A 175 11.23 0.26 6.08
N LEU A 176 12.25 -0.07 5.29
CA LEU A 176 13.61 -0.29 5.77
C LEU A 176 14.41 1.01 5.98
N PHE A 177 13.95 2.14 5.45
CA PHE A 177 14.71 3.39 5.42
C PHE A 177 15.18 3.82 6.82
N PHE A 178 14.26 4.04 7.76
CA PHE A 178 14.62 4.48 9.11
C PHE A 178 15.31 3.40 9.95
N PRO A 179 14.83 2.13 10.00
CA PRO A 179 15.54 1.06 10.71
C PRO A 179 17.01 0.93 10.31
N LEU A 180 17.33 1.07 9.02
CA LEU A 180 18.71 0.98 8.52
C LEU A 180 19.56 2.20 8.90
N LEU A 181 18.98 3.40 8.89
CA LEU A 181 19.68 4.61 9.34
C LEU A 181 20.05 4.52 10.82
N GLU A 182 19.10 4.08 11.65
CA GLU A 182 19.29 4.01 13.11
C GLU A 182 20.14 2.83 13.56
N ALA A 183 20.03 1.66 12.91
CA ALA A 183 20.82 0.49 13.28
C ALA A 183 22.34 0.70 13.09
N SER A 184 22.75 1.63 12.22
CA SER A 184 24.14 1.90 11.83
C SER A 184 25.05 0.64 11.81
N PRO A 185 24.61 -0.51 11.24
CA PRO A 185 25.33 -1.75 11.41
C PRO A 185 26.55 -1.80 10.48
N PRO A 186 27.68 -2.40 10.89
CA PRO A 186 28.76 -2.70 9.96
C PRO A 186 28.22 -3.61 8.86
N ILE A 187 28.55 -3.31 7.60
CA ILE A 187 28.14 -4.14 6.46
C ILE A 187 28.85 -5.49 6.58
N ASN A 188 28.13 -6.49 7.11
CA ASN A 188 28.60 -7.84 7.34
C ASN A 188 27.61 -8.86 6.75
N GLN A 189 27.98 -10.14 6.82
CA GLN A 189 27.14 -11.23 6.30
C GLN A 189 25.81 -11.36 7.08
N GLU A 190 25.82 -11.10 8.38
CA GLU A 190 24.61 -11.18 9.22
C GLU A 190 23.55 -10.15 8.83
N LEU A 191 23.97 -8.91 8.57
CA LEU A 191 23.10 -7.86 8.06
C LEU A 191 22.53 -8.23 6.70
N ALA A 192 23.38 -8.74 5.79
CA ALA A 192 22.93 -9.18 4.47
C ALA A 192 21.87 -10.29 4.58
N PHE A 193 22.09 -11.30 5.43
CA PHE A 193 21.11 -12.36 5.67
C PHE A 193 19.82 -11.82 6.31
N THR A 194 19.92 -10.92 7.27
CA THR A 194 18.75 -10.29 7.92
C THR A 194 17.93 -9.49 6.90
N LEU A 195 18.58 -8.72 6.04
CA LEU A 195 17.93 -7.95 4.99
C LEU A 195 17.27 -8.84 3.94
N ILE A 196 17.94 -9.91 3.49
CA ILE A 196 17.36 -10.88 2.55
C ILE A 196 16.14 -11.56 3.17
N ARG A 197 16.29 -12.03 4.41
CA ARG A 197 15.26 -12.71 5.18
C ARG A 197 14.03 -11.84 5.42
N PHE A 198 14.21 -10.56 5.69
CA PHE A 198 13.09 -9.63 5.83
C PHE A 198 12.49 -9.27 4.47
N SER A 199 13.32 -8.84 3.51
CA SER A 199 12.87 -8.19 2.27
C SER A 199 12.18 -9.15 1.30
N ILE A 200 12.65 -10.40 1.18
CA ILE A 200 12.06 -11.36 0.22
C ILE A 200 10.62 -11.75 0.64
N PRO A 201 10.38 -12.23 1.88
CA PRO A 201 9.03 -12.57 2.32
C PRO A 201 8.10 -11.36 2.41
N SER A 202 8.58 -10.22 2.93
CA SER A 202 7.77 -9.00 3.06
C SER A 202 7.41 -8.44 1.68
N GLY A 203 8.39 -8.19 0.81
CA GLY A 203 8.16 -7.68 -0.54
C GLY A 203 7.31 -8.65 -1.37
N GLY A 204 7.56 -9.95 -1.22
CA GLY A 204 6.76 -10.99 -1.84
C GLY A 204 5.31 -11.01 -1.36
N LEU A 205 5.04 -10.78 -0.07
CA LEU A 205 3.69 -10.69 0.47
C LEU A 205 2.97 -9.42 0.00
N ILE A 206 3.65 -8.27 -0.06
CA ILE A 206 3.09 -7.04 -0.63
C ILE A 206 2.78 -7.23 -2.12
N LEU A 207 3.68 -7.87 -2.88
CA LEU A 207 3.46 -8.19 -4.28
C LEU A 207 2.26 -9.14 -4.44
N LEU A 208 2.12 -10.13 -3.56
CA LEU A 208 1.01 -11.07 -3.58
C LEU A 208 -0.34 -10.40 -3.29
N ASN A 209 -0.38 -9.46 -2.32
CA ASN A 209 -1.55 -8.63 -2.08
C ASN A 209 -1.92 -7.81 -3.33
N CYS A 210 -0.95 -7.10 -3.93
CA CYS A 210 -1.16 -6.33 -5.15
C CYS A 210 -1.65 -7.22 -6.31
N LEU A 211 -1.10 -8.44 -6.42
CA LEU A 211 -1.49 -9.41 -7.43
C LEU A 211 -2.92 -9.93 -7.24
N GLY A 212 -3.35 -10.12 -6.00
CA GLY A 212 -4.73 -10.51 -5.66
C GLY A 212 -5.72 -9.44 -6.11
N ILE A 213 -5.44 -8.19 -5.75
CA ILE A 213 -6.24 -7.03 -6.17
C ILE A 213 -6.30 -6.95 -7.70
N ALA A 214 -5.14 -7.01 -8.37
CA ALA A 214 -5.06 -6.99 -9.82
C ALA A 214 -5.80 -8.18 -10.47
N SER A 215 -5.85 -9.35 -9.82
CA SER A 215 -6.56 -10.52 -10.33
C SER A 215 -8.07 -10.37 -10.23
N TRP A 216 -8.57 -9.79 -9.14
CA TRP A 216 -10.00 -9.52 -8.96
C TRP A 216 -10.51 -8.37 -9.83
N GLU A 217 -9.66 -7.40 -10.13
CA GLU A 217 -9.97 -6.23 -10.97
C GLU A 217 -9.52 -6.40 -12.44
N ALA A 218 -9.02 -7.58 -12.82
CA ALA A 218 -8.36 -7.82 -14.11
C ALA A 218 -9.20 -7.46 -15.33
N GLU A 219 -10.52 -7.68 -15.29
CA GLU A 219 -11.42 -7.36 -16.40
C GLU A 219 -11.61 -5.84 -16.56
N MET A 220 -11.70 -5.10 -15.45
CA MET A 220 -11.76 -3.64 -15.46
C MET A 220 -10.44 -3.03 -15.93
N ASP A 221 -9.30 -3.55 -15.43
CA ASP A 221 -7.98 -3.14 -15.87
C ASP A 221 -7.79 -3.37 -17.38
N ARG A 222 -8.27 -4.51 -17.91
CA ARG A 222 -8.23 -4.82 -19.35
C ARG A 222 -9.05 -3.83 -20.16
N GLN A 223 -10.24 -3.47 -19.71
CA GLN A 223 -11.11 -2.48 -20.40
C GLN A 223 -10.49 -1.09 -20.41
N ALA A 224 -9.71 -0.74 -19.38
CA ALA A 224 -8.98 0.53 -19.29
C ALA A 224 -7.63 0.54 -20.02
N GLY A 225 -7.18 -0.59 -20.55
CA GLY A 225 -5.87 -0.71 -21.20
C GLY A 225 -4.69 -0.71 -20.22
N GLU A 226 -4.92 -1.01 -18.95
CA GLU A 226 -3.90 -1.06 -17.91
C GLU A 226 -3.08 -2.36 -17.99
N SER A 227 -1.76 -2.23 -17.79
CA SER A 227 -0.83 -3.36 -17.80
C SER A 227 -0.49 -3.79 -16.38
N THR A 228 -1.13 -4.87 -15.94
CA THR A 228 -0.92 -5.53 -14.65
C THR A 228 -0.38 -6.94 -14.87
N LEU A 229 0.18 -7.55 -13.84
CA LEU A 229 0.59 -8.97 -13.92
C LEU A 229 -0.60 -9.87 -14.27
N ALA A 230 -1.78 -9.55 -13.72
CA ALA A 230 -3.02 -10.26 -14.00
C ALA A 230 -3.48 -10.12 -15.47
N THR A 231 -3.37 -8.92 -16.08
CA THR A 231 -3.74 -8.73 -17.49
C THR A 231 -2.74 -9.36 -18.44
N ARG A 232 -1.44 -9.39 -18.10
CA ARG A 232 -0.38 -10.02 -18.89
C ARG A 232 -0.43 -11.54 -18.84
N PHE A 233 -0.76 -12.11 -17.69
CA PHE A 233 -0.71 -13.55 -17.44
C PHE A 233 -2.05 -14.06 -16.92
N PRO A 234 -3.00 -14.41 -17.81
CA PRO A 234 -4.34 -14.87 -17.40
C PRO A 234 -4.34 -16.12 -16.50
N PHE A 235 -3.27 -16.93 -16.55
CA PHE A 235 -3.13 -18.08 -15.64
C PHE A 235 -3.01 -17.66 -14.18
N VAL A 236 -2.46 -16.47 -13.90
CA VAL A 236 -2.31 -15.94 -12.55
C VAL A 236 -3.68 -15.74 -11.93
N VAL A 237 -4.63 -15.15 -12.66
CA VAL A 237 -6.01 -14.97 -12.19
C VAL A 237 -6.66 -16.30 -11.83
N LYS A 238 -6.46 -17.33 -12.67
CA LYS A 238 -7.07 -18.65 -12.47
C LYS A 238 -6.49 -19.41 -11.29
N PHE A 239 -5.18 -19.29 -11.05
CA PHE A 239 -4.46 -20.08 -10.05
C PHE A 239 -3.99 -19.25 -8.85
N PHE A 240 -4.48 -18.02 -8.69
CA PHE A 240 -4.06 -17.09 -7.65
C PHE A 240 -4.05 -17.70 -6.24
N PRO A 241 -5.08 -18.44 -5.78
CA PRO A 241 -5.07 -19.06 -4.46
C PRO A 241 -3.92 -20.06 -4.27
N GLY A 242 -3.65 -20.86 -5.30
CA GLY A 242 -2.55 -21.83 -5.29
C GLY A 242 -1.18 -21.14 -5.27
N ILE A 243 -1.04 -20.06 -6.04
CA ILE A 243 0.17 -19.21 -6.04
C ILE A 243 0.39 -18.62 -4.64
N ALA A 244 -0.65 -18.04 -4.04
CA ALA A 244 -0.57 -17.44 -2.70
C ALA A 244 -0.12 -18.43 -1.63
N ILE A 245 -0.73 -19.62 -1.58
CA ILE A 245 -0.37 -20.67 -0.62
C ILE A 245 1.05 -21.17 -0.87
N ALA A 246 1.41 -21.46 -2.13
CA ALA A 246 2.75 -21.93 -2.48
C ALA A 246 3.82 -20.90 -2.10
N THR A 247 3.57 -19.61 -2.38
CA THR A 247 4.44 -18.50 -2.01
C THR A 247 4.63 -18.40 -0.50
N GLY A 248 3.54 -18.53 0.29
CA GLY A 248 3.62 -18.56 1.76
C GLY A 248 4.50 -19.70 2.29
N ILE A 249 4.34 -20.91 1.75
CA ILE A 249 5.17 -22.08 2.10
C ILE A 249 6.63 -21.84 1.71
N VAL A 250 6.91 -21.29 0.52
CA VAL A 250 8.28 -20.97 0.08
C VAL A 250 8.92 -19.97 1.04
N PHE A 251 8.21 -18.93 1.46
CA PHE A 251 8.76 -17.95 2.42
C PHE A 251 9.06 -18.58 3.79
N LEU A 252 8.19 -19.47 4.26
CA LEU A 252 8.44 -20.22 5.49
C LEU A 252 9.70 -21.11 5.37
N LEU A 253 9.89 -21.75 4.22
CA LEU A 253 11.08 -22.56 3.95
C LEU A 253 12.36 -21.72 3.84
N ILE A 254 12.30 -20.56 3.17
CA ILE A 254 13.43 -19.61 3.09
C ILE A 254 13.84 -19.16 4.50
N ASP A 255 12.87 -18.79 5.34
CA ASP A 255 13.12 -18.39 6.73
C ASP A 255 13.82 -19.53 7.51
N ARG A 256 13.31 -20.77 7.37
CA ARG A 256 13.87 -21.97 8.01
C ARG A 256 15.30 -22.27 7.56
N LEU A 257 15.60 -22.07 6.27
CA LEU A 257 16.91 -22.30 5.67
C LEU A 257 17.95 -21.28 6.13
N LEU A 258 17.54 -20.02 6.31
CA LEU A 258 18.46 -18.94 6.68
C LEU A 258 18.86 -18.97 8.16
N VAL A 259 17.92 -19.25 9.09
CA VAL A 259 18.17 -19.13 10.54
C VAL A 259 18.33 -20.48 11.24
N HIS A 260 18.08 -21.59 10.53
CA HIS A 260 18.17 -22.94 11.08
C HIS A 260 17.25 -23.20 12.30
N GLU A 261 16.32 -22.30 12.59
CA GLU A 261 15.26 -22.42 13.60
C GLU A 261 13.90 -21.94 13.05
N TRP A 262 12.81 -22.36 13.70
CA TRP A 262 11.48 -21.88 13.36
C TRP A 262 11.25 -20.51 13.97
N ASN A 263 11.00 -19.50 13.14
CA ASN A 263 10.73 -18.16 13.61
C ASN A 263 9.26 -17.77 13.35
N ILE A 264 8.73 -16.99 14.29
CA ILE A 264 7.39 -16.43 14.25
C ILE A 264 7.20 -15.54 13.02
N PHE A 265 8.24 -14.80 12.59
CA PHE A 265 8.18 -13.98 11.40
C PHE A 265 7.78 -14.79 10.16
N GLY A 266 8.53 -15.84 9.80
CA GLY A 266 8.23 -16.68 8.64
C GLY A 266 6.84 -17.33 8.72
N GLY A 267 6.45 -17.83 9.90
CA GLY A 267 5.11 -18.39 10.15
C GLY A 267 3.99 -17.37 9.97
N SER A 268 4.20 -16.15 10.45
CA SER A 268 3.22 -15.07 10.37
C SER A 268 3.01 -14.56 8.93
N VAL A 269 4.09 -14.44 8.14
CA VAL A 269 4.04 -14.10 6.71
C VAL A 269 3.36 -15.19 5.90
N CYS A 270 3.68 -16.46 6.17
CA CYS A 270 3.01 -17.61 5.55
C CYS A 270 1.51 -17.61 5.85
N THR A 271 1.13 -17.36 7.11
CA THR A 271 -0.27 -17.26 7.52
C THR A 271 -1.00 -16.17 6.74
N ALA A 272 -0.43 -14.97 6.65
CA ALA A 272 -1.00 -13.87 5.88
C ALA A 272 -1.16 -14.21 4.39
N ALA A 273 -0.15 -14.85 3.77
CA ALA A 273 -0.21 -15.27 2.37
C ALA A 273 -1.34 -16.29 2.11
N ILE A 274 -1.50 -17.28 3.00
CA ILE A 274 -2.60 -18.25 2.92
C ILE A 274 -3.94 -17.54 3.06
N MET A 275 -4.08 -16.62 4.03
CA MET A 275 -5.32 -15.86 4.22
C MET A 275 -5.68 -15.05 2.98
N ILE A 276 -4.71 -14.38 2.33
CA ILE A 276 -4.91 -13.68 1.06
C ILE A 276 -5.40 -14.64 -0.03
N GLY A 277 -4.79 -15.83 -0.15
CA GLY A 277 -5.23 -16.84 -1.13
C GLY A 277 -6.67 -17.31 -0.91
N LEU A 278 -7.11 -17.42 0.35
CA LEU A 278 -8.48 -17.80 0.71
C LEU A 278 -9.52 -16.70 0.41
N LEU A 279 -9.10 -15.45 0.20
CA LEU A 279 -10.01 -14.35 -0.15
C LEU A 279 -10.61 -14.50 -1.56
N ASP A 280 -10.04 -15.35 -2.42
CA ASP A 280 -10.58 -15.60 -3.76
C ASP A 280 -11.86 -16.46 -3.76
N SER A 281 -12.42 -16.72 -2.59
CA SER A 281 -13.64 -17.49 -2.44
C SER A 281 -14.87 -16.79 -3.04
N ALA A 282 -15.81 -17.56 -3.58
CA ALA A 282 -17.07 -17.06 -4.13
C ALA A 282 -18.00 -16.42 -3.09
N TRP A 283 -17.78 -16.70 -1.80
CA TRP A 283 -18.59 -16.19 -0.69
C TRP A 283 -18.27 -14.75 -0.31
N ILE A 284 -17.12 -14.21 -0.75
CA ILE A 284 -16.67 -12.86 -0.40
C ILE A 284 -17.07 -11.90 -1.53
N PRO A 285 -17.85 -10.84 -1.24
CA PRO A 285 -18.18 -9.84 -2.25
C PRO A 285 -16.94 -9.21 -2.86
N GLN A 286 -16.94 -8.98 -4.17
CA GLN A 286 -15.78 -8.46 -4.91
C GLN A 286 -15.26 -7.14 -4.32
N ASP A 287 -16.15 -6.23 -3.93
CA ASP A 287 -15.77 -4.93 -3.33
C ASP A 287 -15.05 -5.04 -1.98
N LEU A 288 -15.23 -6.15 -1.26
CA LEU A 288 -14.61 -6.40 0.04
C LEU A 288 -13.25 -7.09 -0.08
N LYS A 289 -12.97 -7.79 -1.20
CA LYS A 289 -11.73 -8.56 -1.34
C LYS A 289 -10.47 -7.69 -1.24
N PRO A 290 -10.35 -6.52 -1.91
CA PRO A 290 -9.18 -5.66 -1.78
C PRO A 290 -8.97 -5.17 -0.33
N ILE A 291 -10.04 -4.75 0.33
CA ILE A 291 -9.99 -4.23 1.71
C ILE A 291 -9.52 -5.32 2.68
N LEU A 292 -10.04 -6.53 2.53
CA LEU A 292 -9.62 -7.67 3.34
C LEU A 292 -8.18 -8.06 3.03
N ALA A 293 -7.75 -8.00 1.76
CA ALA A 293 -6.38 -8.31 1.37
C ALA A 293 -5.39 -7.33 2.01
N ASP A 294 -5.71 -6.03 2.04
CA ASP A 294 -4.88 -5.02 2.71
C ASP A 294 -4.85 -5.23 4.21
N ALA A 295 -5.98 -5.61 4.82
CA ALA A 295 -6.04 -5.97 6.23
C ALA A 295 -5.19 -7.21 6.57
N MET A 296 -5.08 -8.19 5.65
CA MET A 296 -4.23 -9.36 5.87
C MET A 296 -2.74 -9.00 5.95
N LEU A 297 -2.31 -7.85 5.41
CA LEU A 297 -0.93 -7.37 5.55
C LEU A 297 -0.56 -6.93 6.97
N ILE A 298 -1.54 -6.72 7.85
CA ILE A 298 -1.32 -6.40 9.27
C ILE A 298 -1.13 -7.68 10.11
N VAL A 299 -1.56 -8.84 9.62
CA VAL A 299 -1.47 -10.13 10.35
C VAL A 299 -0.05 -10.43 10.84
N PRO A 300 1.02 -10.25 10.06
CA PRO A 300 2.38 -10.48 10.54
C PRO A 300 2.76 -9.62 11.74
N PHE A 301 2.32 -8.36 11.77
CA PHE A 301 2.56 -7.46 12.88
C PHE A 301 1.75 -7.87 14.11
N ALA A 302 0.46 -8.17 13.94
CA ALA A 302 -0.40 -8.60 15.04
C ALA A 302 0.11 -9.88 15.72
N ILE A 303 0.57 -10.87 14.95
CA ILE A 303 1.13 -12.11 15.49
C ILE A 303 2.42 -11.83 16.27
N GLN A 304 3.33 -11.03 15.72
CA GLN A 304 4.60 -10.71 16.38
C GLN A 304 4.39 -9.88 17.65
N ALA A 305 3.46 -8.92 17.64
CA ALA A 305 3.14 -8.09 18.79
C ALA A 305 2.56 -8.86 19.99
N ILE A 306 2.01 -10.06 19.78
CA ILE A 306 1.53 -10.94 20.87
C ILE A 306 2.69 -11.68 21.55
N VAL A 307 3.79 -11.90 20.83
CA VAL A 307 4.91 -12.72 21.31
C VAL A 307 6.11 -11.89 21.79
N LEU A 308 6.16 -10.61 21.43
CA LEU A 308 7.09 -9.60 21.99
C LEU A 308 6.64 -9.16 23.39
#